data_AF-A0A6M5J5U4-F1
#
_entry.id   AF-A0A6M5J5U4-F1
#
_cell.length_a   1.000
_cell.length_b   1.000
_cell.length_c   1.000
_cell.angle_alpha   90.00
_cell.angle_beta   90.00
_cell.angle_gamma   90.00
#
_symmetry.space_group_name_H-M   'P 1'
#
loop_
_entity.id
_entity.type
_entity.pdbx_description
1 polymer ?
#
loop_
_entity_poly.entity_id
_entity_poly.type
_entity_poly.pdbx_seq_one_letter_code
_entity_poly.pdbx_strand_id
1 'polypeptide(L)'
;MGGFWRGVGLILALELKQRVRGVAWYVILGVCFALVAIVTLGVAVIAGGFGTTGGALYSSVVYFVLLLASLITPALSGTAVNGEREGGTLATIQVTSVTTGQIVIGKWLAAWVASLALLAITSPFLLLASAFGEVSGATALSSLLILTAQLGVLSAIGVGLSGVIRKPLFSVVVSYLAIAALSLGTLIAFAIAGSVTQVTVTNTTVEPAYRADGTTFECKPGTTVSTYTVPRFDPYWGLLAVNPYVVVADASYGDFDDNGNPQDLFGYIALGVRQAQIAPETETFTDYCALAVSGFEDDDQPTAEELLRTGVPSWFIGLALQSGLAALALWGAWASTRTPAGRLAKGSRIA
;
A
#
# COMPACT_ATOMS: atom_id res chain seq x y z
N MET A 1 -2.47 -34.23 -10.63
CA MET A 1 -1.64 -33.00 -10.64
C MET A 1 -0.42 -33.25 -11.54
N GLY A 2 -0.40 -33.13 -12.87
CA GLY A 2 -1.15 -32.31 -13.82
C GLY A 2 -0.07 -31.60 -14.64
N GLY A 3 0.21 -32.03 -15.88
CA GLY A 3 1.40 -31.61 -16.67
C GLY A 3 1.65 -30.09 -16.75
N PHE A 4 0.58 -29.30 -16.55
CA PHE A 4 0.63 -27.85 -16.37
C PHE A 4 1.68 -27.40 -15.33
N TRP A 5 1.56 -27.88 -14.09
CA TRP A 5 2.41 -27.45 -12.97
C TRP A 5 3.87 -27.90 -13.11
N ARG A 6 4.12 -29.02 -13.81
CA ARG A 6 5.49 -29.46 -14.14
C ARG A 6 6.17 -28.47 -15.10
N GLY A 7 5.44 -27.97 -16.10
CA GLY A 7 5.96 -26.95 -17.01
C GLY A 7 6.23 -25.62 -16.31
N VAL A 8 5.30 -25.16 -15.45
CA VAL A 8 5.50 -23.95 -14.62
C VAL A 8 6.73 -24.10 -13.74
N GLY A 9 6.87 -25.23 -13.04
CA GLY A 9 8.01 -25.51 -12.17
C GLY A 9 9.35 -25.55 -12.92
N LEU A 10 9.36 -26.05 -14.16
CA LEU A 10 10.56 -26.07 -15.00
C LEU A 10 11.00 -24.65 -15.39
N ILE A 11 10.07 -23.80 -15.84
CA ILE A 11 10.37 -22.39 -16.16
C ILE A 11 10.86 -21.65 -14.91
N LEU A 12 10.15 -21.81 -13.79
CA LEU A 12 10.53 -21.22 -12.50
C LEU A 12 11.96 -21.60 -12.10
N ALA A 13 12.30 -22.89 -12.15
CA ALA A 13 13.62 -23.37 -11.76
C ALA A 13 14.74 -22.83 -12.67
N LEU A 14 14.50 -22.75 -13.99
CA LEU A 14 15.47 -22.20 -14.94
C LEU A 14 15.75 -20.72 -14.68
N GLU A 15 14.70 -19.92 -14.50
CA GLU A 15 14.79 -18.47 -14.20
C GLU A 15 15.55 -18.21 -12.89
N LEU A 16 15.21 -18.94 -11.82
CA LEU A 16 15.89 -18.80 -10.54
C LEU A 16 17.37 -19.20 -10.65
N LYS A 17 17.68 -20.29 -11.36
CA LYS A 17 19.06 -20.73 -11.56
C LYS A 17 19.87 -19.72 -12.37
N GLN A 18 19.27 -19.03 -13.34
CA GLN A 18 19.92 -17.96 -14.08
C GLN A 18 20.23 -16.76 -13.17
N ARG A 19 19.29 -16.34 -12.32
CA ARG A 19 19.48 -15.22 -11.37
C ARG A 19 20.61 -15.50 -10.37
N VAL A 20 20.60 -16.69 -9.76
CA VAL A 20 21.61 -17.11 -8.75
C VAL A 20 23.02 -17.24 -9.35
N ARG A 21 23.16 -17.40 -10.68
CA ARG A 21 24.47 -17.40 -11.34
C ARG A 21 25.01 -16.00 -11.66
N GLY A 22 24.17 -14.97 -11.61
CA GLY A 22 24.56 -13.59 -11.89
C GLY A 22 25.12 -12.88 -10.66
N VAL A 23 26.29 -12.24 -10.78
CA VAL A 23 26.89 -11.46 -9.67
C VAL A 23 25.99 -10.30 -9.26
N ALA A 24 25.30 -9.66 -10.21
CA ALA A 24 24.38 -8.54 -9.97
C ALA A 24 23.29 -8.89 -8.94
N TRP A 25 22.83 -10.14 -8.91
CA TRP A 25 21.83 -10.60 -7.94
C TRP A 25 22.32 -10.50 -6.50
N TYR A 26 23.54 -10.97 -6.23
CA TYR A 26 24.15 -10.87 -4.90
C TYR A 26 24.48 -9.43 -4.51
N VAL A 27 24.88 -8.60 -5.47
CA VAL A 27 25.10 -7.16 -5.23
C VAL A 27 23.79 -6.50 -4.80
N ILE A 28 22.68 -6.76 -5.50
CA ILE A 28 21.37 -6.22 -5.13
C ILE A 28 20.97 -6.68 -3.72
N LEU A 29 21.09 -7.97 -3.41
CA LEU A 29 20.78 -8.50 -2.07
C LEU A 29 21.66 -7.86 -0.98
N GLY A 30 22.95 -7.73 -1.22
CA GLY A 30 23.90 -7.11 -0.29
C GLY A 30 23.62 -5.63 -0.05
N VAL A 31 23.30 -4.87 -1.11
CA VAL A 31 22.90 -3.46 -1.00
C VAL A 31 21.59 -3.32 -0.24
N CYS A 32 20.59 -4.18 -0.52
CA CYS A 32 19.33 -4.17 0.23
C CYS A 32 19.54 -4.44 1.72
N PHE A 33 20.32 -5.48 2.03
CA PHE A 33 20.69 -5.79 3.42
C PHE A 33 21.34 -4.60 4.10
N ALA A 34 22.34 -3.98 3.47
CA ALA A 34 23.03 -2.82 4.01
C ALA A 34 22.10 -1.61 4.22
N LEU A 35 21.25 -1.29 3.24
CA LEU A 35 20.31 -0.18 3.36
C LEU A 35 19.30 -0.40 4.49
N VAL A 36 18.74 -1.61 4.59
CA VAL A 36 17.80 -1.93 5.68
C VAL A 36 18.50 -1.93 7.03
N ALA A 37 19.75 -2.40 7.12
CA ALA A 37 20.55 -2.31 8.33
C ALA A 37 20.73 -0.86 8.78
N ILE A 38 21.15 0.01 7.85
CA ILE A 38 21.39 1.45 8.11
C ILE A 38 20.11 2.12 8.57
N VAL A 39 18.98 1.87 7.90
CA VAL A 39 17.69 2.46 8.30
C VAL A 39 17.24 1.93 9.65
N THR A 40 17.33 0.62 9.89
CA THR A 40 16.93 0.02 11.18
C THR A 40 17.73 0.63 12.32
N LEU A 41 19.06 0.76 12.18
CA LEU A 41 19.92 1.40 13.17
C LEU A 41 19.60 2.90 13.32
N GLY A 42 19.43 3.61 12.21
CA GLY A 42 19.13 5.04 12.22
C GLY A 42 17.82 5.37 12.94
N VAL A 43 16.75 4.64 12.63
CA VAL A 43 15.46 4.82 13.32
C VAL A 43 15.59 4.40 14.78
N ALA A 44 16.33 3.33 15.11
CA ALA A 44 16.56 2.93 16.51
C ALA A 44 17.25 4.02 17.34
N VAL A 45 18.28 4.67 16.78
CA VAL A 45 18.98 5.79 17.43
C VAL A 45 18.04 6.98 17.63
N ILE A 46 17.28 7.33 16.60
CA ILE A 46 16.31 8.44 16.66
C ILE A 46 15.25 8.15 17.73
N ALA A 47 14.63 6.97 17.69
CA ALA A 47 13.57 6.59 18.61
C ALA A 47 14.04 6.58 20.07
N GLY A 48 15.24 6.03 20.32
CA GLY A 48 15.86 6.05 21.64
C GLY A 48 16.17 7.47 22.14
N GLY A 49 16.52 8.39 21.24
CA GLY A 49 16.77 9.80 21.59
C GLY A 49 15.50 10.60 21.93
N PHE A 50 14.37 10.29 21.29
CA PHE A 50 13.08 10.94 21.54
C PHE A 50 12.24 10.24 22.62
N GLY A 51 12.69 9.10 23.15
CA GLY A 51 11.90 8.28 24.09
C GLY A 51 10.58 7.78 23.48
N THR A 52 10.50 7.68 22.15
CA THR A 52 9.30 7.27 21.42
C THR A 52 9.10 5.77 21.47
N THR A 53 7.84 5.33 21.34
CA THR A 53 7.44 3.93 21.39
C THR A 53 8.13 3.07 20.33
N GLY A 54 8.51 1.86 20.72
CA GLY A 54 9.16 0.87 19.85
C GLY A 54 8.35 0.50 18.60
N GLY A 55 7.02 0.60 18.62
CA GLY A 55 6.16 0.27 17.48
C GLY A 55 6.47 1.09 16.21
N ALA A 56 6.91 2.34 16.37
CA ALA A 56 7.37 3.18 15.27
C ALA A 56 8.61 2.60 14.55
N LEU A 57 9.47 1.85 15.25
CA LEU A 57 10.64 1.19 14.67
C LEU A 57 10.23 0.12 13.68
N TYR A 58 9.38 -0.80 14.12
CA TYR A 58 8.95 -1.92 13.31
C TYR A 58 8.22 -1.46 12.06
N SER A 59 7.22 -0.59 12.23
CA SER A 59 6.41 -0.07 11.12
C SER A 59 7.25 0.72 10.10
N SER A 60 8.23 1.51 10.56
CA SER A 60 9.18 2.21 9.68
C SER A 60 10.03 1.24 8.84
N VAL A 61 10.54 0.17 9.46
CA VAL A 61 11.38 -0.82 8.76
C VAL A 61 10.56 -1.59 7.73
N VAL A 62 9.33 -2.02 8.06
CA VAL A 62 8.41 -2.68 7.11
C VAL A 62 8.13 -1.78 5.91
N TYR A 63 7.79 -0.51 6.12
CA TYR A 63 7.55 0.41 5.00
C TYR A 63 8.79 0.68 4.17
N PHE A 64 9.96 0.76 4.79
CA PHE A 64 11.20 0.89 4.06
C PHE A 64 11.51 -0.35 3.20
N VAL A 65 11.24 -1.55 3.72
CA VAL A 65 11.35 -2.81 2.95
C VAL A 65 10.37 -2.81 1.77
N LEU A 66 9.11 -2.41 2.00
CA LEU A 66 8.13 -2.27 0.92
C LEU A 66 8.58 -1.25 -0.13
N LEU A 67 9.16 -0.13 0.28
CA LEU A 67 9.71 0.90 -0.59
C LEU A 67 10.82 0.34 -1.47
N LEU A 68 11.84 -0.28 -0.87
CA LEU A 68 12.94 -0.88 -1.63
C LEU A 68 12.43 -1.94 -2.59
N ALA A 69 11.53 -2.81 -2.14
CA ALA A 69 10.98 -3.85 -2.99
C ALA A 69 10.13 -3.28 -4.13
N SER A 70 9.38 -2.20 -3.90
CA SER A 70 8.60 -1.51 -4.94
C SER A 70 9.47 -0.89 -6.02
N LEU A 71 10.70 -0.47 -5.68
CA LEU A 71 11.69 0.04 -6.63
C LEU A 71 12.39 -1.10 -7.38
N ILE A 72 12.78 -2.16 -6.69
CA ILE A 72 13.60 -3.22 -7.29
C ILE A 72 12.75 -4.15 -8.17
N THR A 73 11.50 -4.43 -7.78
CA THR A 73 10.61 -5.36 -8.48
C THR A 73 10.42 -5.04 -9.97
N PRO A 74 10.07 -3.81 -10.40
CA PRO A 74 9.93 -3.48 -11.83
C PRO A 74 11.25 -3.61 -12.62
N ALA A 75 12.42 -3.40 -12.01
CA ALA A 75 13.70 -3.67 -12.68
C ALA A 75 13.94 -5.17 -12.91
N LEU A 76 13.52 -6.01 -11.96
CA LEU A 76 13.70 -7.47 -12.02
C LEU A 76 12.66 -8.20 -12.87
N SER A 77 11.47 -7.60 -13.05
CA SER A 77 10.30 -8.24 -13.69
C SER A 77 9.86 -7.53 -14.97
N GLY A 78 10.14 -6.24 -15.13
CA GLY A 78 9.69 -5.43 -16.27
C GLY A 78 10.33 -5.81 -17.61
N THR A 79 11.36 -6.66 -17.59
CA THR A 79 12.01 -7.23 -18.79
C THR A 79 11.74 -8.72 -18.98
N ALA A 80 10.89 -9.34 -18.15
CA ALA A 80 10.76 -10.80 -18.08
C ALA A 80 10.35 -11.46 -19.41
N VAL A 81 9.44 -10.84 -20.17
CA VAL A 81 8.97 -11.40 -21.46
C VAL A 81 9.64 -10.72 -22.66
N ASN A 82 9.66 -9.39 -22.67
CA ASN A 82 10.21 -8.63 -23.81
C ASN A 82 11.74 -8.66 -23.90
N GLY A 83 12.46 -8.90 -22.79
CA GLY A 83 13.92 -9.06 -22.81
C GLY A 83 14.34 -10.30 -23.61
N GLU A 84 13.59 -11.39 -23.49
CA GLU A 84 13.79 -12.59 -24.30
C GLU A 84 13.37 -12.38 -25.77
N ARG A 85 12.40 -11.48 -26.03
CA ARG A 85 12.00 -11.12 -27.40
C ARG A 85 13.12 -10.37 -28.09
N GLU A 86 13.74 -9.43 -27.39
CA GLU A 86 14.84 -8.63 -27.92
C GLU A 86 16.14 -9.46 -28.05
N GLY A 87 16.39 -10.40 -27.14
CA GLY A 87 17.50 -11.34 -27.21
C GLY A 87 17.37 -12.46 -28.26
N GLY A 88 16.27 -12.51 -29.02
CA GLY A 88 16.04 -13.53 -30.05
C GLY A 88 15.80 -14.95 -29.53
N THR A 89 15.62 -15.14 -28.22
CA THR A 89 15.50 -16.47 -27.59
C THR A 89 14.05 -16.97 -27.48
N LEU A 90 13.04 -16.15 -27.78
CA LEU A 90 11.64 -16.60 -27.75
C LEU A 90 11.35 -17.74 -28.73
N ALA A 91 11.94 -17.67 -29.94
CA ALA A 91 11.71 -18.69 -30.96
C ALA A 91 12.19 -20.07 -30.49
N THR A 92 13.32 -20.11 -29.76
CA THR A 92 13.89 -21.35 -29.21
C THR A 92 13.05 -21.93 -28.07
N ILE A 93 12.44 -21.09 -27.23
CA ILE A 93 11.53 -21.55 -26.16
C ILE A 93 10.20 -22.06 -26.74
N GLN A 94 9.73 -21.48 -27.85
CA GLN A 94 8.48 -21.88 -28.52
C GLN A 94 8.55 -23.23 -29.24
N VAL A 95 9.74 -23.85 -29.36
CA VAL A 95 9.90 -25.23 -29.85
C VAL A 95 9.73 -26.26 -28.73
N THR A 96 9.67 -25.82 -27.47
CA THR A 96 9.38 -26.70 -26.33
C THR A 96 7.87 -26.89 -26.16
N SER A 97 7.42 -28.03 -25.64
CA SER A 97 6.00 -28.37 -25.43
C SER A 97 5.29 -27.55 -24.33
N VAL A 98 5.86 -26.40 -23.95
CA VAL A 98 5.37 -25.54 -22.87
C VAL A 98 4.39 -24.50 -23.43
N THR A 99 3.18 -24.47 -22.87
CA THR A 99 2.13 -23.53 -23.27
C THR A 99 2.42 -22.10 -22.80
N THR A 100 1.89 -21.11 -23.52
CA THR A 100 2.00 -19.67 -23.17
C THR A 100 1.59 -19.37 -21.72
N GLY A 101 0.53 -20.02 -21.22
CA GLY A 101 0.06 -19.83 -19.85
C GLY A 101 1.07 -20.31 -18.81
N GLN A 102 1.74 -21.44 -19.08
CA GLN A 102 2.80 -21.96 -18.19
C GLN A 102 4.01 -21.01 -18.14
N ILE A 103 4.36 -20.38 -19.27
CA ILE A 103 5.47 -19.43 -19.35
C ILE A 103 5.16 -18.17 -18.52
N VAL A 104 4.00 -17.55 -18.74
CA VAL A 104 3.62 -16.30 -18.05
C VAL A 104 3.52 -16.52 -16.54
N ILE A 105 2.86 -17.59 -16.10
CA ILE A 105 2.74 -17.91 -14.66
C ILE A 105 4.10 -18.30 -14.08
N GLY A 106 4.91 -19.10 -14.79
CA GLY A 106 6.26 -19.45 -14.35
C GLY A 106 7.17 -18.23 -14.15
N LYS A 107 7.12 -17.26 -15.06
CA LYS A 107 7.88 -16.00 -14.98
C LYS A 107 7.39 -15.11 -13.83
N TRP A 108 6.08 -15.02 -13.64
CA TRP A 108 5.51 -14.30 -12.49
C TRP A 108 5.96 -14.93 -11.17
N LEU A 109 5.83 -16.25 -11.01
CA LEU A 109 6.28 -16.94 -9.80
C LEU A 109 7.79 -16.79 -9.58
N ALA A 110 8.60 -16.80 -10.64
CA ALA A 110 10.04 -16.57 -10.53
C ALA A 110 10.37 -15.16 -10.05
N ALA A 111 9.66 -14.15 -10.57
CA ALA A 111 9.79 -12.77 -10.11
C ALA A 111 9.31 -12.62 -8.66
N TRP A 112 8.19 -13.26 -8.28
CA TRP A 112 7.69 -13.23 -6.92
C TRP A 112 8.66 -13.87 -5.93
N VAL A 113 9.19 -15.07 -6.23
CA VAL A 113 10.19 -15.75 -5.41
C VAL A 113 11.49 -14.92 -5.31
N ALA A 114 11.91 -14.25 -6.38
CA ALA A 114 13.03 -13.32 -6.32
C ALA A 114 12.73 -12.15 -5.34
N SER A 115 11.54 -11.55 -5.39
CA SER A 115 11.16 -10.53 -4.41
C SER A 115 11.09 -11.09 -2.98
N LEU A 116 10.67 -12.34 -2.78
CA LEU A 116 10.68 -12.99 -1.46
C LEU A 116 12.10 -13.24 -0.94
N ALA A 117 13.09 -13.42 -1.81
CA ALA A 117 14.48 -13.47 -1.37
C ALA A 117 14.96 -12.11 -0.82
N LEU A 118 14.44 -10.98 -1.35
CA LEU A 118 14.68 -9.65 -0.75
C LEU A 118 14.03 -9.54 0.63
N LEU A 119 12.83 -10.10 0.82
CA LEU A 119 12.19 -10.13 2.13
C LEU A 119 12.93 -11.06 3.11
N ALA A 120 13.43 -12.20 2.64
CA ALA A 120 14.19 -13.15 3.45
C ALA A 120 15.54 -12.57 3.90
N ILE A 121 16.23 -11.78 3.05
CA ILE A 121 17.49 -11.16 3.45
C ILE A 121 17.27 -10.01 4.46
N THR A 122 16.10 -9.36 4.43
CA THR A 122 15.74 -8.29 5.38
C THR A 122 15.05 -8.79 6.64
N SER A 123 14.62 -10.06 6.67
CA SER A 123 13.96 -10.68 7.81
C SER A 123 14.71 -10.58 9.15
N PRO A 124 16.06 -10.69 9.26
CA PRO A 124 16.72 -10.50 10.54
C PRO A 124 16.49 -9.11 11.13
N PHE A 125 16.40 -8.07 10.30
CA PHE A 125 16.11 -6.71 10.76
C PHE A 125 14.65 -6.54 11.17
N LEU A 126 13.73 -7.20 10.47
CA LEU A 126 12.31 -7.22 10.86
C LEU A 126 12.12 -7.93 12.21
N LEU A 127 12.85 -9.03 12.44
CA LEU A 127 12.83 -9.74 13.72
C LEU A 127 13.40 -8.88 14.85
N LEU A 128 14.56 -8.24 14.63
CA LEU A 128 15.13 -7.31 15.59
C LEU A 128 14.19 -6.14 15.88
N ALA A 129 13.62 -5.51 14.85
CA ALA A 129 12.70 -4.40 14.99
C ALA A 129 11.41 -4.81 15.71
N SER A 130 10.91 -6.04 15.52
CA SER A 130 9.76 -6.55 16.28
C SER A 130 10.11 -6.80 17.76
N ALA A 131 11.31 -7.31 18.04
CA ALA A 131 11.76 -7.59 19.40
C ALA A 131 12.01 -6.31 20.22
N PHE A 132 12.62 -5.29 19.61
CA PHE A 132 12.79 -3.97 20.23
C PHE A 132 11.53 -3.11 20.16
N GLY A 133 10.64 -3.40 19.22
CA GLY A 133 9.44 -2.61 18.97
C GLY A 133 8.27 -2.93 19.88
N GLU A 134 8.37 -4.00 20.68
CA GLU A 134 7.28 -4.54 21.52
C GLU A 134 5.98 -4.78 20.75
N VAL A 135 6.10 -5.03 19.44
CA VAL A 135 4.98 -5.24 18.53
C VAL A 135 4.37 -6.62 18.77
N SER A 136 3.03 -6.70 18.79
CA SER A 136 2.36 -7.98 18.99
C SER A 136 2.67 -8.98 17.87
N GLY A 137 2.77 -10.26 18.21
CA GLY A 137 3.06 -11.31 17.22
C GLY A 137 2.01 -11.41 16.11
N ALA A 138 0.76 -10.98 16.39
CA ALA A 138 -0.31 -10.91 15.41
C ALA A 138 -0.04 -9.83 14.35
N THR A 139 0.34 -8.61 14.77
CA THR A 139 0.75 -7.51 13.89
C THR A 139 1.97 -7.88 13.04
N ALA A 140 2.97 -8.52 13.65
CA ALA A 140 4.15 -8.97 12.93
C ALA A 140 3.81 -10.02 11.86
N LEU A 141 2.92 -10.97 12.18
CA LEU A 141 2.51 -12.00 11.23
C LEU A 141 1.64 -11.42 10.10
N SER A 142 0.65 -10.57 10.42
CA SER A 142 -0.24 -9.98 9.42
C SER A 142 0.53 -9.10 8.44
N SER A 143 1.44 -8.26 8.92
CA SER A 143 2.30 -7.44 8.06
C SER A 143 3.20 -8.26 7.15
N LEU A 144 3.82 -9.35 7.64
CA LEU A 144 4.63 -10.25 6.82
C LEU A 144 3.83 -10.94 5.71
N LEU A 145 2.60 -11.39 6.03
CA LEU A 145 1.71 -12.01 5.05
C LEU A 145 1.27 -11.01 3.98
N ILE A 146 0.91 -9.80 4.37
CA ILE A 146 0.46 -8.77 3.43
C ILE A 146 1.63 -8.24 2.60
N LEU A 147 2.82 -8.04 3.19
CA LEU A 147 4.04 -7.74 2.43
C LEU A 147 4.30 -8.81 1.37
N THR A 148 4.25 -10.09 1.75
CA THR A 148 4.42 -11.23 0.83
C THR A 148 3.42 -11.17 -0.33
N ALA A 149 2.15 -10.88 -0.05
CA ALA A 149 1.11 -10.70 -1.05
C ALA A 149 1.39 -9.49 -1.96
N GLN A 150 1.82 -8.36 -1.39
CA GLN A 150 2.14 -7.16 -2.16
C GLN A 150 3.30 -7.37 -3.13
N LEU A 151 4.35 -8.08 -2.73
CA LEU A 151 5.43 -8.46 -3.63
C LEU A 151 4.92 -9.32 -4.80
N GLY A 152 3.91 -10.17 -4.56
CA GLY A 152 3.23 -10.94 -5.58
C GLY A 152 2.47 -10.06 -6.57
N VAL A 153 1.70 -9.09 -6.08
CA VAL A 153 0.98 -8.11 -6.90
C VAL A 153 1.93 -7.27 -7.75
N LEU A 154 2.96 -6.67 -7.12
CA LEU A 154 3.91 -5.79 -7.81
C LEU A 154 4.69 -6.55 -8.89
N SER A 155 5.10 -7.80 -8.60
CA SER A 155 5.77 -8.65 -9.58
C SER A 155 4.84 -9.07 -10.72
N ALA A 156 3.55 -9.32 -10.45
CA ALA A 156 2.56 -9.62 -11.48
C ALA A 156 2.35 -8.44 -12.44
N ILE A 157 2.25 -7.22 -11.90
CA ILE A 157 2.13 -6.00 -12.71
C ILE A 157 3.36 -5.84 -13.61
N GLY A 158 4.57 -5.97 -13.06
CA GLY A 158 5.81 -5.84 -13.83
C GLY A 158 5.96 -6.90 -14.92
N VAL A 159 5.72 -8.19 -14.61
CA VAL A 159 5.73 -9.27 -15.61
C VAL A 159 4.62 -9.08 -16.65
N GLY A 160 3.41 -8.71 -16.22
CA GLY A 160 2.27 -8.46 -17.09
C GLY A 160 2.54 -7.35 -18.11
N LEU A 161 3.03 -6.21 -17.65
CA LEU A 161 3.42 -5.10 -18.51
C LEU A 161 4.57 -5.49 -19.46
N SER A 162 5.53 -6.31 -19.02
CA SER A 162 6.61 -6.82 -19.87
C SER A 162 6.12 -7.68 -21.05
N GLY A 163 4.99 -8.37 -20.89
CA GLY A 163 4.38 -9.15 -21.98
C GLY A 163 3.66 -8.28 -23.00
N VAL A 164 2.96 -7.24 -22.53
CA VAL A 164 2.20 -6.30 -23.37
C VAL A 164 3.13 -5.37 -24.14
N ILE A 165 4.14 -4.83 -23.47
CA ILE A 165 5.06 -3.83 -24.01
C ILE A 165 6.23 -4.51 -24.71
N ARG A 166 6.47 -4.16 -25.99
CA ARG A 166 7.51 -4.83 -26.80
C ARG A 166 8.94 -4.37 -26.53
N LYS A 167 9.14 -3.12 -26.12
CA LYS A 167 10.47 -2.54 -25.87
C LYS A 167 10.84 -2.67 -24.38
N PRO A 168 11.91 -3.40 -24.02
CA PRO A 168 12.25 -3.66 -22.62
C PRO A 168 12.48 -2.40 -21.78
N LEU A 169 13.26 -1.43 -22.29
CA LEU A 169 13.50 -0.17 -21.56
C LEU A 169 12.20 0.59 -21.26
N PHE A 170 11.32 0.70 -22.25
CA PHE A 170 10.02 1.37 -22.07
C PHE A 170 9.12 0.61 -21.09
N SER A 171 9.16 -0.73 -21.13
CA SER A 171 8.40 -1.58 -20.23
C SER A 171 8.80 -1.39 -18.75
N VAL A 172 10.10 -1.30 -18.48
CA VAL A 172 10.61 -1.02 -17.14
C VAL A 172 10.10 0.33 -16.64
N VAL A 173 10.20 1.38 -17.46
CA VAL A 173 9.71 2.72 -17.12
C VAL A 173 8.21 2.73 -16.84
N VAL A 174 7.39 2.10 -17.69
CA VAL A 174 5.94 2.02 -17.46
C VAL A 174 5.61 1.21 -16.20
N SER A 175 6.38 0.17 -15.89
CA SER A 175 6.21 -0.60 -14.65
C SER A 175 6.50 0.26 -13.41
N TYR A 176 7.57 1.07 -13.45
CA TYR A 176 7.83 2.06 -12.40
C TYR A 176 6.70 3.09 -12.26
N LEU A 177 6.21 3.63 -13.37
CA LEU A 177 5.11 4.60 -13.35
C LEU A 177 3.80 3.98 -12.83
N ALA A 178 3.51 2.73 -13.16
CA ALA A 178 2.33 2.03 -12.65
C ALA A 178 2.39 1.82 -11.13
N ILE A 179 3.55 1.38 -10.63
CA ILE A 179 3.76 1.20 -9.18
C ILE A 179 3.73 2.56 -8.46
N ALA A 180 4.36 3.61 -9.03
CA ALA A 180 4.32 4.96 -8.50
C ALA A 180 2.90 5.57 -8.52
N ALA A 181 2.09 5.26 -9.54
CA ALA A 181 0.70 5.70 -9.59
C ALA A 181 -0.15 5.03 -8.50
N LEU A 182 0.08 3.74 -8.21
CA LEU A 182 -0.60 3.04 -7.11
C LEU A 182 -0.16 3.53 -5.73
N SER A 183 1.11 3.91 -5.56
CA SER A 183 1.65 4.35 -4.27
C SER A 183 1.54 5.86 -4.02
N LEU A 184 2.09 6.71 -4.88
CA LEU A 184 2.03 8.16 -4.70
C LEU A 184 0.80 8.76 -5.40
N GLY A 185 0.47 8.25 -6.58
CA GLY A 185 -0.64 8.79 -7.39
C GLY A 185 -1.99 8.70 -6.69
N THR A 186 -2.26 7.62 -5.97
CA THR A 186 -3.49 7.45 -5.18
C THR A 186 -3.60 8.46 -4.03
N LEU A 187 -2.51 8.72 -3.31
CA LEU A 187 -2.48 9.72 -2.22
C LEU A 187 -2.68 11.13 -2.76
N ILE A 188 -2.01 11.47 -3.86
CA ILE A 188 -2.14 12.79 -4.51
C ILE A 188 -3.57 12.97 -5.02
N ALA A 189 -4.13 11.98 -5.71
CA ALA A 189 -5.49 12.02 -6.21
C ALA A 189 -6.52 12.17 -5.08
N PHE A 190 -6.35 11.44 -3.97
CA PHE A 190 -7.19 11.55 -2.79
C PHE A 190 -7.13 12.96 -2.18
N ALA A 191 -5.93 13.49 -1.97
CA ALA A 191 -5.73 14.81 -1.37
C ALA A 191 -6.38 15.91 -2.22
N ILE A 192 -6.19 15.87 -3.54
CA ILE A 192 -6.79 16.85 -4.46
C ILE A 192 -8.32 16.70 -4.49
N ALA A 193 -8.82 15.48 -4.71
CA ALA A 193 -10.26 15.25 -4.87
C ALA A 193 -11.05 15.64 -3.61
N GLY A 194 -10.54 15.29 -2.43
CA GLY A 194 -11.18 15.65 -1.17
C GLY A 194 -11.09 17.14 -0.84
N SER A 195 -9.99 17.81 -1.19
CA SER A 195 -9.83 19.25 -0.96
C SER A 195 -10.71 20.10 -1.88
N VAL A 196 -10.94 19.65 -3.12
CA VAL A 196 -11.77 20.35 -4.11
C VAL A 196 -13.26 20.20 -3.80
N THR A 197 -13.67 19.08 -3.22
CA THR A 197 -15.07 18.81 -2.90
C THR A 197 -15.40 19.41 -1.56
N GLN A 198 -16.23 20.45 -1.54
CA GLN A 198 -16.62 21.15 -0.30
C GLN A 198 -18.11 20.98 -0.02
N VAL A 199 -18.46 20.98 1.26
CA VAL A 199 -19.84 21.05 1.74
C VAL A 199 -19.98 22.20 2.73
N THR A 200 -21.13 22.87 2.70
CA THR A 200 -21.47 23.91 3.67
C THR A 200 -21.96 23.28 4.95
N VAL A 201 -21.31 23.61 6.06
CA VAL A 201 -21.72 23.28 7.41
C VAL A 201 -22.45 24.47 8.00
N THR A 202 -23.59 24.19 8.62
CA THR A 202 -24.39 25.17 9.35
C THR A 202 -24.22 24.92 10.83
N ASN A 203 -23.55 25.83 11.51
CA ASN A 203 -23.37 25.78 12.95
C ASN A 203 -24.35 26.73 13.62
N THR A 204 -25.16 26.18 14.52
CA THR A 204 -26.22 26.87 15.23
C THR A 204 -25.84 26.93 16.71
N THR A 205 -25.47 28.12 17.19
CA THR A 205 -25.06 28.29 18.59
C THR A 205 -26.08 29.10 19.38
N VAL A 206 -26.24 28.73 20.65
CA VAL A 206 -27.00 29.51 21.64
C VAL A 206 -26.01 30.03 22.68
N GLU A 207 -25.88 31.35 22.80
CA GLU A 207 -24.92 32.00 23.69
C GLU A 207 -25.60 32.62 24.93
N PRO A 208 -24.98 32.55 26.11
CA PRO A 208 -25.48 33.23 27.31
C PRO A 208 -25.32 34.75 27.20
N ALA A 209 -26.39 35.49 27.44
CA ALA A 209 -26.35 36.95 27.48
C ALA A 209 -26.26 37.45 28.93
N TYR A 210 -25.18 38.14 29.29
CA TYR A 210 -25.05 38.75 30.61
C TYR A 210 -26.03 39.93 30.77
N ARG A 211 -26.72 40.00 31.91
CA ARG A 211 -27.51 41.17 32.26
C ARG A 211 -26.60 42.35 32.59
N ALA A 212 -27.19 43.54 32.59
CA ALA A 212 -26.51 44.80 32.92
C ALA A 212 -25.87 44.83 34.32
N ASP A 213 -26.24 43.89 35.20
CA ASP A 213 -25.66 43.70 36.53
C ASP A 213 -24.33 42.92 36.53
N GLY A 214 -23.91 42.36 35.39
CA GLY A 214 -22.66 41.61 35.21
C GLY A 214 -22.56 40.32 36.03
N THR A 215 -23.60 39.94 36.76
CA THR A 215 -23.58 38.84 37.74
C THR A 215 -24.59 37.75 37.43
N THR A 216 -25.60 38.04 36.61
CA THR A 216 -26.56 37.05 36.13
C THR A 216 -26.51 36.96 34.61
N PHE A 217 -26.48 35.73 34.07
CA PHE A 217 -26.68 35.48 32.65
C PHE A 217 -28.12 35.04 32.40
N GLU A 218 -28.66 35.42 31.24
CA GLU A 218 -29.99 35.04 30.78
C GLU A 218 -29.85 34.30 29.46
N CYS A 219 -30.40 33.09 29.40
CA CYS A 219 -30.48 32.31 28.17
C CYS A 219 -31.68 32.78 27.36
N LYS A 220 -31.48 33.82 26.55
CA LYS A 220 -32.46 34.23 25.54
C LYS A 220 -32.28 33.36 24.30
N PRO A 221 -33.35 33.03 23.56
CA PRO A 221 -33.28 32.29 22.30
C PRO A 221 -32.74 33.18 21.15
N GLY A 222 -31.57 33.79 21.37
CA GLY A 222 -30.77 34.41 20.33
C GLY A 222 -29.91 33.33 19.70
N THR A 223 -30.36 32.76 18.60
CA THR A 223 -29.62 31.73 17.89
C THR A 223 -28.68 32.39 16.89
N THR A 224 -27.38 32.18 17.06
CA THR A 224 -26.38 32.61 16.06
C THR A 224 -26.19 31.47 15.07
N VAL A 225 -26.58 31.70 13.82
CA VAL A 225 -26.35 30.75 12.73
C VAL A 225 -25.14 31.22 11.93
N SER A 226 -24.09 30.40 11.91
CA SER A 226 -22.88 30.63 11.12
C SER A 226 -22.71 29.51 10.12
N THR A 227 -22.36 29.84 8.88
CA THR A 227 -22.09 28.86 7.84
C THR A 227 -20.64 28.95 7.39
N TYR A 228 -19.97 27.81 7.31
CA TYR A 228 -18.61 27.71 6.78
C TYR A 228 -18.49 26.47 5.89
N THR A 229 -17.48 26.42 5.03
CA THR A 229 -17.27 25.27 4.14
C THR A 229 -16.17 24.36 4.68
N VAL A 230 -16.37 23.06 4.55
CA VAL A 230 -15.38 22.03 4.89
C VAL A 230 -15.14 21.09 3.71
N PRO A 231 -13.91 20.59 3.53
CA PRO A 231 -13.60 19.60 2.50
C PRO A 231 -14.26 18.23 2.81
N ARG A 232 -14.55 17.46 1.76
CA ARG A 232 -15.18 16.14 1.84
C ARG A 232 -14.27 15.06 1.29
N PHE A 233 -13.75 14.22 2.18
CA PHE A 233 -12.88 13.09 1.85
C PHE A 233 -13.64 11.75 1.75
N ASP A 234 -14.83 11.67 2.35
CA ASP A 234 -15.67 10.48 2.44
C ASP A 234 -16.10 9.83 1.10
N PRO A 235 -16.18 10.53 -0.04
CA PRO A 235 -16.47 9.85 -1.32
C PRO A 235 -15.21 9.22 -1.94
N TYR A 236 -14.02 9.61 -1.47
CA TYR A 236 -12.75 9.35 -2.14
C TYR A 236 -11.84 8.37 -1.40
N TRP A 237 -12.23 7.87 -0.22
CA TRP A 237 -11.43 6.93 0.57
C TRP A 237 -11.05 5.65 -0.21
N GLY A 238 -11.82 5.28 -1.24
CA GLY A 238 -11.49 4.17 -2.12
C GLY A 238 -10.14 4.31 -2.83
N LEU A 239 -9.66 5.55 -3.06
CA LEU A 239 -8.31 5.80 -3.56
C LEU A 239 -7.23 5.38 -2.56
N LEU A 240 -7.45 5.63 -1.27
CA LEU A 240 -6.56 5.17 -0.20
C LEU A 240 -6.59 3.64 -0.08
N ALA A 241 -7.77 3.02 -0.20
CA ALA A 241 -7.89 1.57 -0.12
C ALA A 241 -7.02 0.84 -1.16
N VAL A 242 -6.87 1.39 -2.38
CA VAL A 242 -6.05 0.79 -3.44
C VAL A 242 -4.54 1.02 -3.25
N ASN A 243 -4.12 1.80 -2.27
CA ASN A 243 -2.71 2.10 -2.03
C ASN A 243 -1.99 0.92 -1.34
N PRO A 244 -0.85 0.42 -1.86
CA PRO A 244 -0.16 -0.74 -1.28
C PRO A 244 0.39 -0.51 0.14
N TYR A 245 0.74 0.73 0.49
CA TYR A 245 1.20 1.08 1.84
C TYR A 245 0.03 1.13 2.81
N VAL A 246 -1.11 1.70 2.39
CA VAL A 246 -2.34 1.71 3.19
C VAL A 246 -2.86 0.29 3.44
N VAL A 247 -2.81 -0.59 2.44
CA VAL A 247 -3.20 -2.00 2.60
C VAL A 247 -2.35 -2.71 3.65
N VAL A 248 -1.04 -2.45 3.70
CA VAL A 248 -0.17 -2.98 4.76
C VAL A 248 -0.55 -2.40 6.12
N ALA A 249 -0.75 -1.09 6.21
CA ALA A 249 -1.15 -0.41 7.44
C ALA A 249 -2.43 -1.00 8.04
N ASP A 250 -3.47 -1.06 7.21
CA ASP A 250 -4.82 -1.37 7.62
C ASP A 250 -5.04 -2.87 7.88
N ALA A 251 -4.13 -3.73 7.43
CA ALA A 251 -4.12 -5.14 7.79
C ALA A 251 -3.25 -5.46 9.02
N SER A 252 -2.39 -4.52 9.42
CA SER A 252 -1.34 -4.74 10.42
C SER A 252 -1.40 -3.78 11.61
N TYR A 253 -2.50 -3.06 11.80
CA TYR A 253 -2.69 -2.34 13.06
C TYR A 253 -3.05 -3.33 14.17
N GLY A 254 -2.79 -2.96 15.43
CA GLY A 254 -3.17 -3.81 16.57
C GLY A 254 -2.61 -3.38 17.92
N ASP A 255 -1.59 -2.52 17.95
CA ASP A 255 -0.92 -2.12 19.19
C ASP A 255 -1.34 -0.70 19.59
N PHE A 256 -1.98 -0.60 20.77
CA PHE A 256 -2.56 0.63 21.34
C PHE A 256 -2.02 0.88 22.76
N ASP A 257 -1.98 2.13 23.20
CA ASP A 257 -1.73 2.47 24.62
C ASP A 257 -3.01 2.37 25.47
N ASP A 258 -2.87 2.61 26.77
CA ASP A 258 -3.96 2.64 27.75
C ASP A 258 -5.05 3.68 27.42
N ASN A 259 -4.76 4.66 26.57
CA ASN A 259 -5.72 5.68 26.12
C ASN A 259 -6.36 5.31 24.77
N GLY A 260 -6.08 4.12 24.23
CA GLY A 260 -6.61 3.65 22.94
C GLY A 260 -5.94 4.29 21.72
N ASN A 261 -4.76 4.92 21.87
CA ASN A 261 -4.04 5.53 20.77
C ASN A 261 -3.04 4.56 20.11
N PRO A 262 -2.92 4.57 18.76
CA PRO A 262 -1.91 3.77 18.06
C PRO A 262 -0.49 4.04 18.53
N GLN A 263 0.30 2.97 18.67
CA GLN A 263 1.71 3.04 19.05
C GLN A 263 2.68 2.92 17.86
N ASP A 264 2.16 2.76 16.65
CA ASP A 264 2.93 2.56 15.43
C ASP A 264 2.37 3.34 14.24
N LEU A 265 3.14 3.39 13.15
CA LEU A 265 2.73 4.08 11.93
C LEU A 265 1.62 3.34 11.18
N PHE A 266 1.40 2.05 11.43
CA PHE A 266 0.30 1.30 10.80
C PHE A 266 -1.05 1.79 11.33
N GLY A 267 -1.19 1.86 12.64
CA GLY A 267 -2.40 2.31 13.30
C GLY A 267 -2.71 3.77 13.01
N TYR A 268 -1.71 4.67 12.95
CA TYR A 268 -1.96 6.07 12.54
C TYR A 268 -2.44 6.19 11.09
N ILE A 269 -1.86 5.42 10.15
CA ILE A 269 -2.31 5.43 8.76
C ILE A 269 -3.70 4.80 8.65
N ALA A 270 -3.96 3.67 9.31
CA ALA A 270 -5.26 3.02 9.33
C ALA A 270 -6.34 3.95 9.94
N LEU A 271 -5.99 4.67 11.01
CA LEU A 271 -6.86 5.65 11.66
C LEU A 271 -7.22 6.77 10.69
N GLY A 272 -6.23 7.33 9.98
CA GLY A 272 -6.47 8.36 8.97
C GLY A 272 -7.40 7.88 7.86
N VAL A 273 -7.31 6.61 7.46
CA VAL A 273 -8.25 6.01 6.49
C VAL A 273 -9.65 5.89 7.07
N ARG A 274 -9.81 5.52 8.35
CA ARG A 274 -11.11 5.46 9.00
C ARG A 274 -11.74 6.83 9.16
N GLN A 275 -10.97 7.83 9.56
CA GLN A 275 -11.43 9.22 9.61
C GLN A 275 -11.87 9.72 8.23
N ALA A 276 -11.13 9.35 7.18
CA ALA A 276 -11.51 9.69 5.81
C ALA A 276 -12.80 9.01 5.32
N GLN A 277 -13.34 7.99 6.01
CA GLN A 277 -14.62 7.36 5.69
C GLN A 277 -15.81 8.10 6.33
N ILE A 278 -15.55 8.93 7.35
CA ILE A 278 -16.61 9.65 8.09
C ILE A 278 -16.97 10.91 7.30
N ALA A 279 -18.26 11.02 6.96
CA ALA A 279 -18.77 12.24 6.36
C ALA A 279 -18.82 13.36 7.41
N PRO A 280 -18.43 14.60 7.07
CA PRO A 280 -18.53 15.72 7.99
C PRO A 280 -20.00 15.99 8.35
N GLU A 281 -20.25 16.30 9.62
CA GLU A 281 -21.57 16.74 10.08
C GLU A 281 -21.90 18.10 9.48
N THR A 282 -23.03 18.16 8.76
CA THR A 282 -23.44 19.38 8.04
C THR A 282 -24.26 20.33 8.89
N GLU A 283 -24.83 19.83 9.99
CA GLU A 283 -25.62 20.61 10.92
C GLU A 283 -25.11 20.32 12.32
N THR A 284 -24.50 21.34 12.95
CA THR A 284 -24.04 21.25 14.32
C THR A 284 -24.84 22.22 15.18
N PHE A 285 -25.26 21.76 16.35
CA PHE A 285 -25.97 22.57 17.33
C PHE A 285 -25.21 22.55 18.64
N THR A 286 -24.80 23.73 19.13
CA THR A 286 -24.09 23.84 20.41
C THR A 286 -24.81 24.84 21.30
N ASP A 287 -25.31 24.33 22.43
CA ASP A 287 -25.96 25.15 23.44
C ASP A 287 -24.95 25.52 24.54
N TYR A 288 -24.26 26.65 24.35
CA TYR A 288 -23.33 27.18 25.37
C TYR A 288 -24.07 27.63 26.64
N CYS A 289 -25.38 27.83 26.55
CA CYS A 289 -26.23 28.16 27.68
C CYS A 289 -26.46 26.93 28.57
N ALA A 290 -26.75 25.78 27.98
CA ALA A 290 -26.81 24.51 28.69
C ALA A 290 -25.46 24.17 29.31
N LEU A 291 -24.36 24.25 28.54
CA LEU A 291 -23.00 23.98 29.00
C LEU A 291 -22.56 24.90 30.16
N ALA A 292 -22.98 26.16 30.17
CA ALA A 292 -22.69 27.09 31.27
C ALA A 292 -23.38 26.68 32.59
N VAL A 293 -24.46 25.90 32.53
CA VAL A 293 -25.22 25.42 33.69
C VAL A 293 -24.79 24.01 34.12
N SER A 294 -24.64 23.09 33.17
CA SER A 294 -24.30 21.68 33.43
C SER A 294 -22.80 21.42 33.56
N GLY A 295 -21.95 22.38 33.16
CA GLY A 295 -20.53 22.16 32.95
C GLY A 295 -20.25 21.58 31.56
N PHE A 296 -18.97 21.58 31.16
CA PHE A 296 -18.54 20.85 29.97
C PHE A 296 -18.63 19.35 30.27
N GLU A 297 -19.61 18.66 29.69
CA GLU A 297 -19.52 17.21 29.52
C GLU A 297 -18.43 16.93 28.49
N ASP A 298 -17.52 15.99 28.80
CA ASP A 298 -16.65 15.42 27.77
C ASP A 298 -17.59 14.76 26.76
N ASP A 299 -17.60 15.30 25.54
CA ASP A 299 -18.24 14.61 24.41
C ASP A 299 -17.61 13.21 24.33
N ASP A 300 -18.44 12.17 24.31
CA ASP A 300 -18.06 10.77 24.27
C ASP A 300 -17.50 10.46 22.87
N GLN A 301 -16.39 11.10 22.50
CA GLN A 301 -15.74 10.92 21.21
C GLN A 301 -15.11 9.54 21.17
N PRO A 302 -15.37 8.75 20.11
CA PRO A 302 -14.83 7.42 20.02
C PRO A 302 -13.30 7.48 20.03
N THR A 303 -12.70 6.62 20.84
CA THR A 303 -11.25 6.46 20.85
C THR A 303 -10.74 5.99 19.48
N ALA A 304 -9.45 6.18 19.19
CA ALA A 304 -8.87 5.73 17.92
C ALA A 304 -9.03 4.21 17.73
N GLU A 305 -8.87 3.43 18.81
CA GLU A 305 -9.15 1.99 18.82
C GLU A 305 -10.60 1.67 18.48
N GLU A 306 -11.57 2.37 19.08
CA GLU A 306 -12.99 2.17 18.80
C GLU A 306 -13.35 2.50 17.35
N LEU A 307 -12.79 3.58 16.81
CA LEU A 307 -12.99 3.96 15.42
C LEU A 307 -12.41 2.93 14.43
N LEU A 308 -11.24 2.36 14.76
CA LEU A 308 -10.60 1.32 13.96
C LEU A 308 -11.38 0.00 13.96
N ARG A 309 -12.00 -0.35 15.10
CA ARG A 309 -12.82 -1.55 15.26
C ARG A 309 -14.20 -1.45 14.63
N THR A 310 -14.81 -0.26 14.60
CA THR A 310 -16.16 -0.04 14.07
C THR A 310 -16.21 0.24 12.58
N GLY A 311 -15.19 0.91 12.03
CA GLY A 311 -15.16 1.25 10.60
C GLY A 311 -14.78 0.09 9.66
N VAL A 312 -14.99 0.29 8.36
CA VAL A 312 -14.81 -0.78 7.35
C VAL A 312 -13.33 -1.00 7.07
N PRO A 313 -12.79 -2.23 7.26
CA PRO A 313 -11.43 -2.55 6.85
C PRO A 313 -11.27 -2.37 5.34
N SER A 314 -10.31 -1.55 4.95
CA SER A 314 -10.01 -1.23 3.56
C SER A 314 -9.02 -2.22 2.91
N TRP A 315 -8.21 -2.91 3.72
CA TRP A 315 -7.10 -3.74 3.23
C TRP A 315 -7.55 -4.87 2.29
N PHE A 316 -8.69 -5.52 2.57
CA PHE A 316 -9.18 -6.63 1.74
C PHE A 316 -9.72 -6.14 0.40
N ILE A 317 -10.41 -4.99 0.40
CA ILE A 317 -10.89 -4.33 -0.82
C ILE A 317 -9.69 -3.90 -1.67
N GLY A 318 -8.71 -3.27 -1.02
CA GLY A 318 -7.47 -2.83 -1.64
C GLY A 318 -6.70 -3.96 -2.30
N LEU A 319 -6.44 -5.03 -1.54
CA LEU A 319 -5.72 -6.19 -2.03
C LEU A 319 -6.49 -6.90 -3.16
N ALA A 320 -7.82 -6.97 -3.08
CA ALA A 320 -8.65 -7.56 -4.14
C ALA A 320 -8.57 -6.74 -5.43
N LEU A 321 -8.69 -5.41 -5.36
CA LEU A 321 -8.59 -4.52 -6.51
C LEU A 321 -7.19 -4.57 -7.14
N GLN A 322 -6.15 -4.52 -6.31
CA GLN A 322 -4.76 -4.66 -6.75
C GLN A 322 -4.50 -6.01 -7.42
N SER A 323 -5.01 -7.10 -6.84
CA SER A 323 -4.91 -8.45 -7.42
C SER A 323 -5.69 -8.55 -8.74
N GLY A 324 -6.82 -7.87 -8.86
CA GLY A 324 -7.57 -7.73 -10.12
C GLY A 324 -6.75 -7.01 -11.20
N LEU A 325 -6.12 -5.88 -10.87
CA LEU A 325 -5.23 -5.15 -11.78
C LEU A 325 -4.02 -6.01 -12.20
N ALA A 326 -3.41 -6.71 -11.26
CA ALA A 326 -2.33 -7.66 -11.52
C ALA A 326 -2.77 -8.81 -12.45
N ALA A 327 -3.94 -9.39 -12.21
CA ALA A 327 -4.50 -10.45 -13.05
C ALA A 327 -4.82 -9.95 -14.47
N LEU A 328 -5.35 -8.73 -14.61
CA LEU A 328 -5.57 -8.09 -15.91
C LEU A 328 -4.26 -7.87 -16.67
N ALA A 329 -3.20 -7.42 -15.98
CA ALA A 329 -1.88 -7.26 -16.58
C ALA A 329 -1.29 -8.59 -17.07
N LEU A 330 -1.38 -9.65 -16.26
CA LEU A 330 -0.95 -11.00 -16.63
C LEU A 330 -1.78 -11.59 -17.78
N TRP A 331 -3.09 -11.35 -17.79
CA TRP A 331 -3.97 -11.73 -18.90
C TRP A 331 -3.59 -11.01 -20.19
N GLY A 332 -3.28 -9.72 -20.11
CA GLY A 332 -2.73 -8.93 -21.23
C GLY A 332 -1.44 -9.52 -21.78
N ALA A 333 -0.50 -9.91 -20.91
CA ALA A 333 0.73 -10.59 -21.30
C ALA A 333 0.45 -11.93 -21.99
N TRP A 334 -0.48 -12.71 -21.45
CA TRP A 334 -0.87 -13.99 -22.05
C TRP A 334 -1.53 -13.81 -23.42
N ALA A 335 -2.44 -12.84 -23.56
CA ALA A 335 -3.07 -12.52 -24.83
C ALA A 335 -2.06 -12.07 -25.89
N SER A 336 -1.07 -11.25 -25.50
CA SER A 336 -0.02 -10.75 -26.41
C SER A 336 1.05 -11.78 -26.76
N THR A 337 1.10 -12.93 -26.07
CA THR A 337 2.08 -14.01 -26.26
C THR A 337 1.48 -15.29 -26.85
N ARG A 338 0.17 -15.29 -27.16
CA ARG A 338 -0.52 -16.40 -27.85
C ARG A 338 -0.05 -16.54 -29.31
N THR A 339 0.17 -17.78 -29.72
CA THR A 339 0.47 -18.18 -31.10
C THR A 339 -0.76 -18.84 -31.76
N PRO A 340 -0.89 -18.78 -33.11
CA PRO A 340 0.01 -18.09 -34.05
C PRO A 340 -0.10 -16.57 -33.92
N ALA A 341 1.02 -15.87 -34.08
CA ALA A 341 1.07 -14.41 -34.02
C ALA A 341 0.29 -13.83 -35.21
N GLY A 342 -0.97 -13.42 -35.00
CA GLY A 342 -1.88 -13.04 -36.08
C GLY A 342 -1.41 -11.88 -36.96
N ARG A 343 -0.59 -10.95 -36.42
CA ARG A 343 0.06 -9.87 -37.19
C ARG A 343 1.48 -9.63 -36.69
N LEU A 344 2.44 -9.89 -37.55
CA LEU A 344 3.80 -9.36 -37.41
C LEU A 344 3.75 -7.84 -37.61
N ALA A 345 4.34 -7.07 -36.70
CA ALA A 345 4.41 -5.63 -36.89
C ALA A 345 5.47 -5.27 -37.92
N LYS A 346 5.24 -4.18 -38.65
CA LYS A 346 6.23 -3.60 -39.57
C LYS A 346 7.59 -3.48 -38.87
N GLY A 347 8.61 -4.13 -39.44
CA GLY A 347 10.00 -4.09 -38.95
C GLY A 347 10.51 -5.34 -38.24
N SER A 348 9.69 -6.39 -38.03
CA SER A 348 10.22 -7.68 -37.57
C SER A 348 10.95 -8.38 -38.73
N ARG A 349 12.29 -8.39 -38.70
CA ARG A 349 13.08 -9.29 -39.55
C ARG A 349 13.03 -10.68 -38.92
N ILE A 350 12.44 -11.62 -39.64
CA ILE A 350 12.60 -13.05 -39.35
C ILE A 350 13.97 -13.42 -39.91
N ALA A 351 14.84 -13.96 -39.07
CA ALA A 351 16.03 -14.69 -39.51
C ALA A 351 15.62 -16.15 -39.79
#